data_AF-A0A937BBZ9-F1
#
_entry.id   AF-A0A937BBZ9-F1
#
_cell.length_a   1.000
_cell.length_b   1.000
_cell.length_c   1.000
_cell.angle_alpha   90.00
_cell.angle_beta   90.00
_cell.angle_gamma   90.00
#
_symmetry.space_group_name_H-M   'P 1'
#
loop_
_entity.id
_entity.type
_entity.pdbx_description
1 polymer ?
#
loop_
_entity_poly.entity_id
_entity_poly.type
_entity_poly.pdbx_seq_one_letter_code
_entity_poly.pdbx_strand_id
1 'polypeptide(L)'
;MKRLQPAQTFSTGFATAMHPLELSNLGSSDYFHTCGNFVAGVPNNAIGYQLAHSGNAYAGFGCSWITGDLREYLYVPLTQALGAGSFYSVSFYVNLGDSNCAIEHIGAYLSADPPLMNILTNLEVIPQVESAGGLHG
;
A
#
# COMPACT_ATOMS: atom_id res chain seq x y z
N MET A 1 -1.43 30.95 7.31
CA MET A 1 0.02 30.86 7.55
C MET A 1 0.33 29.44 8.05
N LYS A 2 0.91 28.58 7.21
CA LYS A 2 1.27 27.20 7.59
C LYS A 2 2.62 27.24 8.31
N ARG A 3 2.60 27.03 9.63
CA ARG A 3 3.81 26.86 10.45
C ARG A 3 4.05 25.36 10.58
N LEU A 4 5.10 24.87 9.94
CA LEU A 4 5.52 23.47 9.96
C LEU A 4 6.28 23.19 11.27
N GLN A 5 5.90 22.12 11.95
CA GLN A 5 6.59 21.54 13.12
C GLN A 5 6.74 20.02 12.91
N PRO A 6 7.72 19.37 13.56
CA PRO A 6 8.30 18.13 13.06
C PRO A 6 7.30 16.97 13.11
N ALA A 7 7.03 16.40 11.93
CA ALA A 7 6.30 15.16 11.79
C ALA A 7 7.03 14.04 12.54
N GLN A 8 6.31 13.27 13.35
CA GLN A 8 6.78 11.96 13.78
C GLN A 8 6.74 11.06 12.54
N THR A 9 7.92 10.69 12.03
CA THR A 9 8.03 9.73 10.92
C THR A 9 7.70 8.35 11.45
N PHE A 10 6.53 7.83 11.11
CA PHE A 10 6.24 6.40 11.27
C PHE A 10 6.93 5.66 10.11
N SER A 11 8.24 5.43 10.24
CA SER A 11 8.98 4.50 9.39
C SER A 11 8.73 3.08 9.90
N THR A 12 7.49 2.62 9.81
CA THR A 12 7.23 1.18 9.88
C THR A 12 7.39 0.68 8.47
N GLY A 13 8.52 0.03 8.20
CA GLY A 13 8.71 -0.69 6.96
C GLY A 13 7.50 -1.59 6.73
N PHE A 14 6.79 -1.35 5.63
CA PHE A 14 5.68 -2.19 5.16
C PHE A 14 6.11 -3.68 5.05
N ALA A 15 7.42 -3.96 5.09
CA ALA A 15 8.04 -5.27 4.91
C ALA A 15 8.13 -6.17 6.17
N THR A 16 8.04 -5.65 7.40
CA THR A 16 8.38 -6.46 8.60
C THR A 16 7.16 -7.06 9.32
N ALA A 17 5.93 -6.66 8.96
CA ALA A 17 4.71 -7.09 9.67
C ALA A 17 3.55 -7.50 8.76
N MET A 18 3.79 -7.80 7.48
CA MET A 18 2.79 -8.54 6.70
C MET A 18 2.83 -10.01 7.17
N HIS A 19 2.07 -10.30 8.22
CA HIS A 19 1.77 -11.68 8.60
C HIS A 19 1.02 -12.33 7.42
N PRO A 20 1.33 -13.58 7.03
CA PRO A 20 0.79 -14.23 5.83
C PRO A 20 -0.75 -14.43 5.81
N LEU A 21 -1.49 -13.91 6.78
CA LEU A 21 -2.94 -14.09 6.90
C LEU A 21 -3.78 -12.80 6.74
N GLU A 22 -3.17 -11.63 6.52
CA GLU A 22 -3.93 -10.38 6.37
C GLU A 22 -4.04 -9.94 4.89
N LEU A 23 -4.43 -10.89 4.02
CA LEU A 23 -4.75 -10.61 2.62
C LEU A 23 -6.18 -10.07 2.55
N SER A 24 -6.27 -8.76 2.39
CA SER A 24 -7.52 -8.03 2.34
C SER A 24 -8.12 -8.09 0.92
N ASN A 25 -9.18 -8.90 0.82
CA ASN A 25 -9.98 -9.25 -0.35
C ASN A 25 -9.39 -10.38 -1.23
N LEU A 26 -10.21 -10.99 -2.08
CA LEU A 26 -9.79 -12.05 -3.02
C LEU A 26 -8.77 -11.56 -4.07
N GLY A 27 -8.36 -10.30 -4.01
CA GLY A 27 -7.19 -9.78 -4.66
C GLY A 27 -5.92 -10.22 -3.93
N SER A 28 -5.06 -10.88 -4.69
CA SER A 28 -3.75 -11.37 -4.30
C SER A 28 -2.78 -10.21 -4.13
N SER A 29 -2.97 -9.32 -3.15
CA SER A 29 -1.89 -8.42 -2.76
C SER A 29 -0.66 -9.27 -2.44
N ASP A 30 0.40 -9.09 -3.21
CA ASP A 30 1.52 -10.01 -3.24
C ASP A 30 2.63 -9.53 -2.33
N TYR A 31 3.20 -10.45 -1.55
CA TYR A 31 4.39 -10.19 -0.76
C TYR A 31 5.63 -10.72 -1.50
N PHE A 32 6.49 -9.82 -1.94
CA PHE A 32 7.75 -10.16 -2.60
C PHE A 32 8.90 -10.12 -1.60
N HIS A 33 9.74 -11.16 -1.55
CA HIS A 33 10.88 -11.23 -0.63
C HIS A 33 12.15 -11.79 -1.30
N THR A 34 13.34 -11.45 -0.80
CA THR A 34 14.63 -11.94 -1.34
C THR A 34 14.80 -13.46 -1.26
N CYS A 35 14.16 -14.10 -0.29
CA CYS A 35 14.06 -15.57 -0.18
C CYS A 35 12.93 -16.19 -1.04
N GLY A 36 12.17 -15.36 -1.77
CA GLY A 36 11.10 -15.80 -2.67
C GLY A 36 11.63 -16.42 -3.96
N ASN A 37 10.77 -17.18 -4.64
CA ASN A 37 11.08 -17.78 -5.94
C ASN A 37 10.79 -16.80 -7.10
N PHE A 38 10.86 -17.26 -8.35
CA PHE A 38 10.60 -16.42 -9.54
C PHE A 38 9.21 -15.80 -9.62
N VAL A 39 8.23 -16.23 -8.82
CA VAL A 39 6.89 -15.65 -8.80
C VAL A 39 6.80 -14.52 -7.77
N ALA A 40 7.44 -14.70 -6.60
CA ALA A 40 7.33 -13.80 -5.44
C ALA A 40 8.71 -13.30 -4.93
N GLY A 41 9.70 -13.23 -5.81
CA GLY A 41 11.09 -12.92 -5.49
C GLY A 41 11.41 -11.44 -5.53
N VAL A 42 12.50 -11.06 -4.86
CA VAL A 42 13.14 -9.75 -5.03
C VAL A 42 14.56 -9.97 -5.54
N PRO A 43 14.99 -9.32 -6.64
CA PRO A 43 14.25 -8.28 -7.38
C PRO A 43 13.34 -8.78 -8.49
N ASN A 44 13.43 -10.04 -8.91
CA ASN A 44 12.67 -10.57 -10.05
C ASN A 44 11.45 -11.35 -9.59
N ASN A 45 10.29 -11.03 -10.15
CA ASN A 45 9.02 -11.70 -9.86
C ASN A 45 8.02 -11.62 -11.03
N ALA A 46 6.81 -12.11 -10.82
CA ALA A 46 5.76 -12.16 -11.83
C ALA A 46 5.32 -10.79 -12.36
N ILE A 47 5.55 -9.70 -11.62
CA ILE A 47 5.11 -8.35 -12.00
C ILE A 47 6.24 -7.46 -12.54
N GLY A 48 7.49 -7.92 -12.53
CA GLY A 48 8.63 -7.22 -13.13
C GLY A 48 9.95 -7.34 -12.36
N TYR A 49 10.81 -6.35 -12.56
CA TYR A 49 12.05 -6.16 -11.80
C TYR A 49 11.94 -4.97 -10.85
N GLN A 50 12.06 -5.23 -9.54
CA GLN A 50 12.07 -4.16 -8.53
C GLN A 50 12.94 -4.55 -7.34
N LEU A 51 13.93 -3.73 -7.01
CA LEU A 51 14.63 -3.83 -5.72
C LEU A 51 13.73 -3.28 -4.61
N ALA A 52 13.74 -3.93 -3.44
CA ALA A 52 13.04 -3.39 -2.28
C ALA A 52 13.62 -2.00 -1.92
N HIS A 53 12.75 -1.00 -1.72
CA HIS A 53 13.19 0.34 -1.30
C HIS A 53 13.96 0.30 0.03
N SER A 54 13.53 -0.58 0.94
CA SER A 54 14.23 -0.88 2.19
C SER A 54 13.98 -2.33 2.61
N GLY A 55 14.90 -2.89 3.41
CA GLY A 55 14.79 -4.27 3.88
C GLY A 55 14.91 -5.31 2.76
N ASN A 56 14.21 -6.43 2.92
CA ASN A 56 14.29 -7.60 2.03
C ASN A 56 13.01 -7.86 1.23
N ALA A 57 12.00 -6.98 1.34
CA ALA A 57 10.69 -7.21 0.77
C ALA A 57 9.94 -5.91 0.44
N TYR A 58 8.94 -6.05 -0.40
CA TYR A 58 7.93 -5.03 -0.68
C TYR A 58 6.60 -5.71 -1.02
N ALA A 59 5.51 -4.95 -1.00
CA ALA A 59 4.18 -5.43 -1.36
C ALA A 59 3.80 -4.97 -2.78
N GLY A 60 3.15 -5.84 -3.54
CA GLY A 60 2.43 -5.49 -4.76
C GLY A 60 0.93 -5.49 -4.52
N PHE A 61 0.24 -4.63 -5.26
CA PHE A 61 -1.21 -4.57 -5.25
C PHE A 61 -1.69 -4.04 -6.59
N GLY A 62 -2.76 -4.61 -7.13
CA GLY A 62 -3.37 -4.14 -8.36
C GLY A 62 -4.52 -3.16 -8.11
N CYS A 63 -4.56 -2.10 -8.92
CA CYS A 63 -5.50 -1.00 -8.74
C CYS A 63 -6.61 -0.95 -9.80
N SER A 64 -6.52 -1.80 -10.82
CA SER A 64 -7.47 -1.92 -11.92
C SER A 64 -7.24 -3.25 -12.63
N TRP A 65 -8.30 -3.88 -13.11
CA TRP A 65 -8.24 -5.11 -13.91
C TRP A 65 -9.03 -4.97 -15.22
N ILE A 66 -8.62 -5.73 -16.24
CA ILE A 66 -9.28 -5.76 -17.56
C ILE A 66 -10.78 -6.09 -17.45
N THR A 67 -11.19 -6.87 -16.45
CA THR A 67 -12.56 -7.36 -16.29
C THR A 67 -13.40 -6.58 -15.28
N GLY A 68 -12.90 -5.47 -14.71
CA GLY A 68 -13.70 -4.62 -13.81
C GLY A 68 -12.89 -3.82 -12.79
N ASP A 69 -13.61 -3.16 -11.89
CA ASP A 69 -13.07 -2.29 -10.83
C ASP A 69 -12.54 -3.06 -9.61
N LEU A 70 -11.85 -4.18 -9.85
CA LEU A 70 -11.17 -4.90 -8.78
C LEU A 70 -9.99 -4.06 -8.29
N ARG A 71 -9.97 -3.79 -7.00
CA ARG A 71 -8.92 -3.03 -6.32
C ARG A 71 -8.41 -3.82 -5.14
N GLU A 72 -7.10 -3.91 -5.03
CA GLU A 72 -6.44 -4.51 -3.91
C GLU A 72 -6.06 -3.43 -2.89
N TYR A 73 -6.24 -3.77 -1.61
CA TYR A 73 -5.97 -2.87 -0.51
C TYR A 73 -4.99 -3.53 0.46
N LEU A 74 -3.87 -2.85 0.71
CA LEU A 74 -2.97 -3.22 1.79
C LEU A 74 -3.52 -2.67 3.10
N TYR A 75 -3.63 -3.54 4.11
CA TYR A 75 -4.13 -3.18 5.43
C TYR A 75 -3.20 -3.71 6.53
N VAL A 76 -2.98 -2.90 7.55
CA VAL A 76 -2.24 -3.28 8.76
C VAL A 76 -2.73 -2.45 9.94
N PRO A 77 -2.82 -3.02 11.16
CA PRO A 77 -3.08 -2.22 12.35
C PRO A 77 -1.91 -1.27 12.63
N LEU A 78 -2.24 -0.06 13.10
CA LEU A 78 -1.23 0.85 13.63
C LEU A 78 -0.65 0.26 14.92
N THR A 79 0.66 0.39 15.11
CA THR A 79 1.33 -0.06 16.35
C THR A 79 0.95 0.79 17.57
N GLN A 80 0.38 1.98 17.34
CA GLN A 80 -0.13 2.89 18.36
C GLN A 80 -1.40 3.58 17.84
N ALA A 81 -2.37 3.80 18.73
CA ALA A 81 -3.60 4.52 18.40
C ALA A 81 -3.31 6.00 18.10
N LEU A 82 -4.09 6.59 17.20
CA LEU A 82 -4.03 8.02 16.90
C LEU A 82 -4.63 8.84 18.06
N GLY A 83 -3.89 9.84 18.52
CA GLY A 83 -4.30 10.77 19.56
C GLY A 83 -5.01 12.00 18.99
N ALA A 84 -6.10 12.41 19.64
CA ALA A 84 -6.83 13.62 19.26
C ALA A 84 -5.92 14.87 19.35
N GLY A 85 -6.11 15.81 18.42
CA GLY A 85 -5.36 17.07 18.38
C GLY A 85 -3.90 16.95 17.92
N SER A 86 -3.46 15.76 17.52
CA SER A 86 -2.10 15.51 17.03
C SER A 86 -2.04 15.54 15.50
N PHE A 87 -0.89 15.95 14.97
CA PHE A 87 -0.61 15.91 13.52
C PHE A 87 0.26 14.69 13.20
N TYR A 88 -0.12 13.98 12.13
CA TYR A 88 0.54 12.77 11.67
C TYR A 88 1.01 12.95 10.23
N SER A 89 2.17 12.38 9.90
CA SER A 89 2.64 12.28 8.51
C SER A 89 2.56 10.84 8.05
N VAL A 90 1.95 10.64 6.89
CA VAL A 90 1.85 9.34 6.22
C VAL A 90 2.65 9.46 4.92
N SER A 91 3.56 8.52 4.71
CA SER A 91 4.36 8.46 3.48
C SER A 91 4.64 7.02 3.10
N PHE A 92 4.62 6.74 1.82
CA PHE A 92 4.96 5.45 1.24
C PHE A 92 5.64 5.66 -0.12
N TYR A 93 6.43 4.68 -0.54
CA TYR A 93 7.07 4.66 -1.84
C TYR A 93 6.31 3.68 -2.72
N VAL A 94 5.97 4.10 -3.94
CA VAL A 94 5.28 3.26 -4.92
C VAL A 94 6.07 3.31 -6.23
N ASN A 95 6.13 2.18 -6.92
CA ASN A 95 6.56 2.13 -8.30
C ASN A 95 5.52 1.39 -9.13
N LEU A 96 5.42 1.73 -10.42
CA LEU A 96 4.60 1.02 -11.38
C LEU A 96 5.26 -0.32 -11.71
N GLY A 97 4.48 -1.40 -11.74
CA GLY A 97 4.95 -2.70 -12.25
C GLY A 97 5.15 -2.68 -13.76
N ASP A 98 6.10 -3.47 -14.26
CA ASP A 98 6.60 -3.38 -15.65
C ASP A 98 5.56 -3.73 -16.74
N SER A 99 4.43 -4.32 -16.35
CA SER A 99 3.46 -4.93 -17.26
C SER A 99 2.08 -4.25 -17.29
N ASN A 100 1.87 -3.15 -16.57
CA ASN A 100 0.54 -2.56 -16.37
C ASN A 100 0.52 -1.02 -16.44
N CYS A 101 -0.70 -0.46 -16.46
CA CYS A 101 -0.93 0.98 -16.47
C CYS A 101 -0.84 1.60 -15.08
N ALA A 102 -0.36 2.84 -15.01
CA ALA A 102 -0.45 3.65 -13.81
C ALA A 102 -1.89 4.06 -13.51
N ILE A 103 -2.13 4.40 -12.25
CA ILE A 103 -3.35 5.08 -11.78
C ILE A 103 -3.01 6.50 -11.32
N GLU A 104 -4.03 7.36 -11.33
CA GLU A 104 -3.85 8.78 -11.00
C GLU A 104 -3.75 9.03 -9.49
N HIS A 105 -4.49 8.29 -8.67
CA HIS A 105 -4.62 8.56 -7.23
C HIS A 105 -4.31 7.33 -6.39
N ILE A 106 -3.28 7.43 -5.55
CA ILE A 106 -3.00 6.47 -4.47
C ILE A 106 -3.12 7.18 -3.13
N GLY A 107 -3.74 6.51 -2.17
CA GLY A 107 -4.01 7.08 -0.87
C GLY A 107 -3.99 6.07 0.27
N ALA A 108 -4.25 6.58 1.47
CA ALA A 108 -4.42 5.79 2.67
C ALA A 108 -5.68 6.22 3.41
N TYR A 109 -6.40 5.22 3.93
CA TYR A 109 -7.55 5.42 4.80
C TYR A 109 -7.18 4.99 6.22
N LEU A 110 -7.35 5.90 7.17
CA LEU A 110 -7.14 5.65 8.60
C LEU A 110 -8.50 5.54 9.30
N SER A 111 -8.69 4.49 10.09
CA SER A 111 -9.95 4.18 10.77
C SER A 111 -9.70 3.64 12.18
N ALA A 112 -10.69 3.81 13.04
CA ALA A 112 -10.67 3.21 14.38
C ALA A 112 -10.98 1.71 14.33
N ASP A 113 -11.88 1.32 13.42
CA ASP A 113 -12.31 -0.05 13.20
C ASP A 113 -11.98 -0.48 11.76
N PRO A 114 -11.66 -1.76 11.50
CA PRO A 114 -11.44 -2.25 10.15
C PRO A 114 -12.64 -1.94 9.25
N PRO A 115 -12.44 -1.40 8.03
CA PRO A 115 -13.54 -1.12 7.14
C PRO A 115 -14.21 -2.41 6.65
N LEU A 116 -15.50 -2.33 6.34
CA LEU A 116 -16.21 -3.44 5.68
C LEU A 116 -15.64 -3.61 4.27
N MET A 117 -14.92 -4.70 4.05
CA MET A 117 -14.21 -4.90 2.80
C MET A 117 -15.15 -5.45 1.74
N ASN A 118 -15.25 -4.72 0.62
CA ASN A 118 -15.91 -5.23 -0.56
C ASN A 118 -14.90 -6.06 -1.37
N ILE A 119 -15.27 -7.29 -1.72
CA ILE A 119 -14.41 -8.23 -2.45
C ILE A 119 -14.53 -8.14 -3.97
N LEU A 120 -15.49 -7.36 -4.48
CA LEU A 120 -15.76 -7.23 -5.92
C LEU A 120 -15.59 -5.80 -6.44
N THR A 121 -15.63 -4.80 -5.55
CA THR A 121 -15.55 -3.38 -5.94
C THR A 121 -14.64 -2.59 -5.00
N ASN A 122 -14.55 -1.29 -5.25
CA ASN A 122 -13.86 -0.35 -4.37
C ASN A 122 -14.40 -0.37 -2.94
N LEU A 123 -13.52 0.02 -2.02
CA LEU A 123 -13.89 0.35 -0.65
C LEU A 123 -14.64 1.69 -0.64
N GLU A 124 -15.85 1.69 -0.10
CA GLU A 124 -16.73 2.88 -0.04
C GLU A 124 -16.35 3.79 1.14
N VAL A 125 -15.16 4.39 1.07
CA VAL A 125 -14.63 5.33 2.07
C VAL A 125 -14.00 6.55 1.40
N ILE A 126 -13.89 7.64 2.15
CA ILE A 126 -13.12 8.82 1.74
C ILE A 126 -11.74 8.74 2.40
N PRO A 127 -10.64 8.58 1.63
CA PRO A 127 -9.31 8.54 2.20
C PRO A 127 -8.92 9.91 2.77
N GLN A 128 -8.18 9.92 3.88
CA GLN A 128 -7.67 11.14 4.49
C GLN A 128 -6.32 11.57 3.90
N VAL A 129 -5.66 10.67 3.16
CA VAL A 129 -4.37 10.90 2.51
C VAL A 129 -4.50 10.46 1.06
N GLU A 130 -4.17 11.33 0.12
CA GLU A 130 -4.11 11.02 -1.32
C GLU A 130 -2.91 11.70 -1.96
N SER A 131 -2.36 11.09 -3.00
CA SER A 131 -1.31 11.66 -3.83
C SER A 131 -1.81 12.92 -4.54
N ALA A 132 -1.01 13.99 -4.48
CA ALA A 132 -1.27 15.21 -5.22
C ALA A 132 -0.83 15.04 -6.69
N GLY A 133 -1.70 14.46 -7.52
CA GLY A 133 -1.48 14.27 -8.95
C GLY A 133 -0.97 12.88 -9.34
N GLY A 134 -1.10 12.57 -10.63
CA GLY A 134 -0.82 11.26 -11.23
C GLY A 134 0.62 10.76 -11.01
N LEU A 135 0.75 9.47 -10.72
CA LEU A 135 2.04 8.79 -10.65
C LEU A 135 2.55 8.55 -12.08
N HIS A 136 3.36 9.48 -12.57
CA HIS A 136 4.08 9.31 -13.84
C HIS A 136 5.41 8.61 -13.56
N GLY A 137 5.58 7.41 -14.13
CA GLY A 137 6.84 6.64 -14.09
C GLY A 137 7.94 7.24 -14.95
#